data_AF-A0A349D8Y8-F1
#
_entry.id   AF-A0A349D8Y8-F1
#
_cell.length_a   1.000
_cell.length_b   1.000
_cell.length_c   1.000
_cell.angle_alpha   90.00
_cell.angle_beta   90.00
_cell.angle_gamma   90.00
#
_symmetry.space_group_name_H-M   'P 1'
#
loop_
_entity.id
_entity.type
_entity.pdbx_description
1 polymer ?
#
loop_
_entity_poly.entity_id
_entity_poly.type
_entity_poly.pdbx_seq_one_letter_code
_entity_poly.pdbx_strand_id
1 'polypeptide(L)'
;MRRINLIYLSVLGLLLTITQSCKEQKFDIEHASSNICTCYNAIEIGSLDLKVGECLEKYEAEHRKDIQKFFTQDSGRNAIYHFSLTTIEHMLKSCDGFFHEAEALYINLYPVDSSQENFQRIDHLAFQINTMDNVDSLVQIVVERIERNLRARNFHEALAGIERMHVLNPEDFGTYLAAAYAQYSMGEFKLA
;
A
#
# COMPACT_ATOMS: atom_id res chain seq x y z
N MET A 1 13.65 56.60 30.84
CA MET A 1 13.54 55.28 31.49
C MET A 1 12.19 54.66 31.14
N ARG A 2 12.13 53.80 30.12
CA ARG A 2 10.92 53.05 29.75
C ARG A 2 10.92 51.72 30.51
N ARG A 3 9.98 51.55 31.44
CA ARG A 3 9.74 50.27 32.12
C ARG A 3 9.04 49.35 31.13
N ILE A 4 9.79 48.46 30.48
CA ILE A 4 9.24 47.35 29.71
C ILE A 4 8.66 46.37 30.74
N ASN A 5 7.34 46.14 30.67
CA ASN A 5 6.60 45.23 31.52
C ASN A 5 7.17 43.81 31.40
N LEU A 6 7.93 43.36 32.40
CA LEU A 6 8.54 42.03 32.49
C LEU A 6 7.51 40.88 32.46
N ILE A 7 6.22 41.17 32.65
CA ILE A 7 5.13 40.19 32.65
C ILE A 7 4.80 39.71 31.23
N TYR A 8 5.04 40.52 30.19
CA TYR A 8 4.75 40.12 28.79
C TYR A 8 5.80 39.16 28.22
N LEU A 9 7.03 39.20 28.72
CA LEU A 9 8.12 38.32 28.27
C LEU A 9 7.98 36.88 28.82
N SER A 10 7.36 36.69 29.99
CA SER A 10 7.17 35.37 30.59
C SER A 10 6.01 34.58 29.95
N VAL A 11 4.95 35.28 29.51
CA VAL A 11 3.80 34.63 28.85
C VAL A 11 4.14 34.24 27.40
N LEU A 12 4.90 35.06 26.68
CA LEU A 12 5.35 34.75 25.32
C LEU A 12 6.37 33.59 25.28
N GLY A 13 7.20 33.46 26.33
CA GLY A 13 8.15 32.35 26.47
C GLY A 13 7.49 31.00 26.78
N LEU A 14 6.35 31.00 27.49
CA LEU A 14 5.63 29.77 27.86
C LEU A 14 4.74 29.23 26.72
N LEU A 15 4.30 30.09 25.80
CA LEU A 15 3.51 29.72 24.63
C LEU A 15 4.37 29.14 23.47
N LEU A 16 5.68 29.39 23.48
CA LEU A 16 6.62 28.88 22.47
C LEU A 16 7.13 27.46 22.76
N THR A 17 6.85 26.88 23.93
CA THR A 17 7.31 25.53 24.30
C THR A 17 6.26 24.43 24.06
N ILE A 18 5.05 24.74 23.58
CA ILE A 18 3.98 23.75 23.39
C ILE A 18 3.88 23.24 21.94
N THR A 19 4.64 23.80 20.99
CA THR A 19 4.72 23.28 19.62
C THR A 19 5.99 22.46 19.38
N GLN A 20 6.40 21.63 20.35
CA GLN A 20 7.05 20.38 19.99
C GLN A 20 5.98 19.54 19.31
N SER A 21 5.81 19.78 18.01
CA SER A 21 5.13 18.87 17.11
C SER A 21 5.58 17.47 17.47
N CYS A 22 4.62 16.64 17.87
CA CYS A 22 4.77 15.20 17.82
C CYS A 22 5.06 14.89 16.35
N LYS A 23 6.34 14.94 15.97
CA LYS A 23 6.79 14.55 14.65
C LYS A 23 6.66 13.05 14.70
N GLU A 24 5.51 12.55 14.25
CA GLU A 24 5.31 11.14 13.96
C GLU A 24 6.56 10.69 13.21
N GLN A 25 7.37 9.87 13.86
CA GLN A 25 8.61 9.39 13.29
C GLN A 25 8.18 8.38 12.24
N LYS A 26 7.85 8.84 11.03
CA LYS A 26 7.51 7.97 9.90
C LYS A 26 8.63 6.95 9.76
N PHE A 27 8.31 5.66 9.92
CA PHE A 27 9.24 4.62 9.54
C PHE A 27 9.43 4.73 8.03
N ASP A 28 10.69 4.77 7.62
CA ASP A 28 11.06 5.04 6.24
C ASP A 28 10.85 3.77 5.40
N ILE A 29 9.62 3.58 4.93
CA ILE A 29 9.22 2.47 4.06
C ILE A 29 10.01 2.51 2.75
N GLU A 30 10.32 3.68 2.22
CA GLU A 30 11.13 3.84 1.00
C GLU A 30 12.53 3.28 1.22
N HIS A 31 13.16 3.63 2.34
CA HIS A 31 14.47 3.09 2.69
C HIS A 31 14.43 1.57 2.93
N ALA A 32 13.43 1.09 3.66
CA ALA A 32 13.27 -0.33 3.94
C ALA A 32 13.09 -1.15 2.66
N SER A 33 12.14 -0.74 1.81
CA SER A 33 11.88 -1.39 0.52
C SER A 33 13.08 -1.35 -0.42
N SER A 34 13.86 -0.26 -0.44
CA SER A 34 15.09 -0.15 -1.22
C SER A 34 16.17 -1.14 -0.76
N ASN A 35 16.37 -1.27 0.56
CA ASN A 35 17.31 -2.24 1.13
C ASN A 35 16.86 -3.69 0.85
N ILE A 36 15.58 -3.99 1.02
CA ILE A 36 15.03 -5.32 0.76
C ILE A 36 15.07 -5.64 -0.74
N CYS A 37 14.79 -4.68 -1.62
CA CYS A 37 14.97 -4.84 -3.07
C CYS A 37 16.44 -5.12 -3.44
N THR A 38 17.38 -4.41 -2.81
CA THR A 38 18.82 -4.65 -3.02
C THR A 38 19.22 -6.06 -2.61
N CYS A 39 18.74 -6.53 -1.44
CA CYS A 39 18.92 -7.91 -1.01
C CYS A 39 18.29 -8.90 -2.01
N TYR A 40 17.04 -8.66 -2.42
CA TYR A 40 16.30 -9.54 -3.31
C TYR A 40 17.01 -9.73 -4.65
N ASN A 41 17.51 -8.63 -5.23
CA ASN A 41 18.25 -8.66 -6.50
C ASN A 41 19.63 -9.33 -6.39
N ALA A 42 20.17 -9.48 -5.19
CA ALA A 42 21.43 -10.21 -4.95
C ALA A 42 21.24 -11.73 -4.85
N ILE A 43 20.00 -12.21 -4.69
CA ILE A 43 19.69 -13.64 -4.64
C ILE A 43 19.33 -14.15 -6.04
N GLU A 44 20.25 -14.84 -6.70
CA GLU A 44 20.08 -15.31 -8.08
C GLU A 44 19.15 -16.53 -8.22
N ILE A 45 19.03 -17.36 -7.18
CA ILE A 45 18.32 -18.65 -7.23
C ILE A 45 17.26 -18.69 -6.13
N GLY A 46 16.03 -19.04 -6.50
CA GLY A 46 14.92 -19.23 -5.56
C GLY A 46 13.59 -18.88 -6.20
N SER A 47 12.49 -19.24 -5.55
CA SER A 47 11.18 -18.67 -5.88
C SER A 47 11.09 -17.23 -5.37
N LEU A 48 10.17 -16.45 -5.93
CA LEU A 48 9.86 -15.09 -5.46
C LEU A 48 9.63 -15.09 -3.94
N ASP A 49 8.78 -15.99 -3.44
CA ASP A 49 8.44 -16.10 -2.02
C ASP A 49 9.66 -16.39 -1.14
N LEU A 50 10.57 -17.25 -1.60
CA LEU A 50 11.79 -17.59 -0.86
C LEU A 50 12.71 -16.37 -0.78
N LYS A 51 12.97 -15.72 -1.91
CA LYS A 51 13.87 -14.58 -2.02
C LYS A 51 13.37 -13.39 -1.20
N VAL A 52 12.09 -13.04 -1.35
CA VAL A 52 11.49 -11.91 -0.62
C VAL A 52 11.37 -12.21 0.86
N GLY A 53 11.02 -13.46 1.22
CA GLY A 53 10.95 -13.92 2.61
C GLY A 53 12.30 -13.81 3.31
N GLU A 54 13.39 -14.29 2.70
CA GLU A 54 14.73 -14.20 3.28
C GLU A 54 15.16 -12.74 3.54
N CYS A 55 14.90 -11.85 2.57
CA CYS A 55 15.27 -10.45 2.70
C CYS A 55 14.41 -9.68 3.71
N LEU A 56 13.10 -9.96 3.76
CA LEU A 56 12.19 -9.41 4.77
C LEU A 56 12.58 -9.88 6.17
N GLU A 57 12.77 -11.18 6.38
CA GLU A 57 13.12 -11.75 7.68
C GLU A 57 14.43 -11.17 8.21
N LYS A 58 15.43 -11.00 7.33
CA LYS A 58 16.71 -10.37 7.68
C LYS A 58 16.52 -8.92 8.14
N TYR A 59 15.81 -8.12 7.35
CA TYR A 59 15.57 -6.71 7.67
C TYR A 59 14.74 -6.56 8.96
N GLU A 60 13.69 -7.36 9.10
CA GLU A 60 12.84 -7.39 10.29
C GLU A 60 13.62 -7.79 11.55
N ALA A 61 14.54 -8.74 11.46
CA ALA A 61 15.37 -9.14 12.59
C ALA A 61 16.28 -8.00 13.08
N GLU A 62 16.86 -7.24 12.15
CA GLU A 62 17.74 -6.09 12.43
C GLU A 62 16.97 -4.88 12.96
N HIS A 63 15.74 -4.66 12.50
CA HIS A 63 14.93 -3.46 12.77
C HIS A 63 13.67 -3.69 13.61
N ARG A 64 13.49 -4.88 14.20
CA ARG A 64 12.26 -5.30 14.90
C ARG A 64 11.72 -4.27 15.89
N LYS A 65 12.61 -3.68 16.69
CA LYS A 65 12.22 -2.72 17.73
C LYS A 65 11.68 -1.41 17.14
N ASP A 66 12.27 -0.96 16.04
CA ASP A 66 11.87 0.27 15.37
C ASP A 66 10.53 0.06 14.64
N ILE A 67 10.35 -1.10 14.00
CA ILE A 67 9.08 -1.49 13.37
C ILE A 67 7.95 -1.53 14.42
N GLN A 68 8.16 -2.23 15.54
CA GLN A 68 7.16 -2.34 16.61
C GLN A 68 6.84 -1.00 17.27
N LYS A 69 7.82 -0.10 17.37
CA LYS A 69 7.62 1.24 17.90
C LYS A 69 6.86 2.15 16.94
N PHE A 70 6.88 1.87 15.63
CA PHE A 70 6.19 2.68 14.65
C PHE A 70 4.72 2.27 14.51
N PHE A 71 4.45 0.98 14.35
CA PHE A 71 3.10 0.43 14.25
C PHE A 71 2.48 0.22 15.65
N THR A 72 2.39 1.29 16.43
CA THR A 72 1.99 1.26 17.86
C THR A 72 0.55 0.86 18.13
N GLN A 73 -0.33 0.99 17.13
CA GLN A 73 -1.73 0.57 17.24
C GLN A 73 -1.89 -0.94 17.01
N ASP A 74 -0.84 -1.60 16.54
CA ASP A 74 -0.82 -3.01 16.27
C ASP A 74 -0.15 -3.79 17.41
N SER A 75 -0.71 -4.96 17.75
CA SER A 75 0.01 -5.91 18.61
C SER A 75 1.34 -6.32 17.93
N GLY A 76 2.36 -6.71 18.69
CA GLY A 76 3.73 -6.87 18.14
C GLY A 76 3.86 -7.81 16.92
N ARG A 77 2.92 -8.73 16.68
CA ARG A 77 2.85 -9.55 15.45
C ARG A 77 2.14 -8.82 14.30
N ASN A 78 1.08 -8.07 14.60
CA ASN A 78 0.38 -7.25 13.62
C ASN A 78 1.28 -6.11 13.09
N ALA A 79 2.14 -5.54 13.93
CA ALA A 79 3.09 -4.49 13.54
C ALA A 79 4.08 -4.96 12.47
N ILE A 80 4.57 -6.19 12.63
CA ILE A 80 5.47 -6.82 11.66
C ILE A 80 4.71 -7.12 10.38
N TYR A 81 3.53 -7.71 10.47
CA TYR A 81 2.70 -8.02 9.30
C TYR A 81 2.36 -6.77 8.48
N HIS A 82 1.96 -5.69 9.14
CA HIS A 82 1.68 -4.41 8.49
C HIS A 82 2.93 -3.87 7.79
N PHE A 83 4.08 -3.86 8.47
CA PHE A 83 5.35 -3.49 7.87
C PHE A 83 5.68 -4.31 6.61
N SER A 84 5.58 -5.64 6.67
CA SER A 84 5.92 -6.50 5.54
C SER A 84 5.02 -6.20 4.34
N LEU A 85 3.72 -6.04 4.56
CA LEU A 85 2.77 -5.73 3.49
C LEU A 85 3.02 -4.35 2.85
N THR A 86 3.16 -3.30 3.65
CA THR A 86 3.44 -1.95 3.12
C THR A 86 4.77 -1.93 2.37
N THR A 87 5.75 -2.70 2.83
CA THR A 87 7.06 -2.80 2.17
C THR A 87 6.98 -3.57 0.86
N ILE A 88 6.26 -4.70 0.81
CA ILE A 88 6.02 -5.47 -0.42
C ILE A 88 5.26 -4.60 -1.43
N GLU A 89 4.22 -3.90 -1.00
CA GLU A 89 3.46 -2.97 -1.83
C GLU A 89 4.40 -1.90 -2.44
N HIS A 90 5.28 -1.33 -1.63
CA HIS A 90 6.26 -0.35 -2.11
C HIS A 90 7.28 -0.99 -3.07
N MET A 91 7.75 -2.20 -2.80
CA MET A 91 8.66 -2.93 -3.69
C MET A 91 8.02 -3.24 -5.05
N LEU A 92 6.74 -3.62 -5.10
CA LEU A 92 6.04 -3.81 -6.38
C LEU A 92 6.03 -2.55 -7.25
N LYS A 93 6.12 -1.37 -6.63
CA LYS A 93 6.13 -0.07 -7.32
C LYS A 93 7.53 0.43 -7.68
N SER A 94 8.56 -0.04 -6.98
CA SER A 94 9.90 0.59 -7.02
C SER A 94 11.05 -0.38 -7.32
N CYS A 95 10.79 -1.69 -7.34
CA CYS A 95 11.79 -2.73 -7.53
C CYS A 95 11.51 -3.53 -8.81
N ASP A 96 12.13 -3.14 -9.93
CA ASP A 96 11.88 -3.76 -11.25
C ASP A 96 12.10 -5.28 -11.25
N GLY A 97 13.16 -5.77 -10.60
CA GLY A 97 13.44 -7.20 -10.51
C GLY A 97 12.32 -7.96 -9.79
N PHE A 98 11.85 -7.43 -8.66
CA PHE A 98 10.75 -8.01 -7.90
C PHE A 98 9.44 -7.96 -8.67
N PHE A 99 9.13 -6.80 -9.28
CA PHE A 99 7.93 -6.67 -10.07
C PHE A 99 7.91 -7.64 -11.25
N HIS A 100 9.01 -7.80 -11.98
CA HIS A 100 9.03 -8.66 -13.16
C HIS A 100 8.75 -10.14 -12.82
N GLU A 101 9.30 -10.63 -11.71
CA GLU A 101 8.97 -11.98 -11.21
C GLU A 101 7.53 -12.06 -10.69
N ALA A 102 7.04 -11.01 -10.02
CA ALA A 102 5.65 -10.93 -9.54
C ALA A 102 4.63 -10.80 -10.69
N GLU A 103 5.01 -10.17 -11.80
CA GLU A 103 4.17 -9.92 -12.97
C GLU A 103 3.67 -11.24 -13.56
N ALA A 104 4.51 -12.27 -13.60
CA ALA A 104 4.10 -13.59 -14.05
C ALA A 104 2.97 -14.17 -13.18
N LEU A 105 3.00 -13.91 -11.86
CA LEU A 105 1.92 -14.29 -10.95
C LEU A 105 0.65 -13.49 -11.25
N TYR A 106 0.77 -12.17 -11.46
CA TYR A 106 -0.37 -11.31 -11.79
C TYR A 106 -1.01 -11.62 -13.13
N ILE A 107 -0.22 -11.95 -14.16
CA ILE A 107 -0.74 -12.37 -15.46
C ILE A 107 -1.55 -13.66 -15.31
N ASN A 108 -1.11 -14.59 -14.45
CA ASN A 108 -1.83 -15.82 -14.18
C ASN A 108 -3.09 -15.60 -13.33
N LEU A 109 -3.07 -14.66 -12.37
CA LEU A 109 -4.23 -14.28 -11.56
C LEU A 109 -5.27 -13.49 -12.36
N TYR A 110 -4.81 -12.62 -13.25
CA TYR A 110 -5.62 -11.72 -14.08
C TYR A 110 -5.31 -11.92 -15.58
N PRO A 111 -5.64 -13.10 -16.14
CA PRO A 111 -5.44 -13.36 -17.55
C PRO A 111 -6.20 -12.34 -18.40
N VAL A 112 -5.62 -11.95 -19.54
CA VAL A 112 -6.25 -10.97 -20.43
C VAL A 112 -7.61 -11.48 -20.89
N ASP A 113 -8.65 -10.68 -20.67
CA ASP A 113 -10.01 -10.95 -21.13
C ASP A 113 -10.62 -9.67 -21.70
N SER A 114 -10.44 -9.50 -23.01
CA SER A 114 -11.02 -8.41 -23.81
C SER A 114 -12.34 -8.82 -24.48
N SER A 115 -13.01 -9.85 -23.99
CA SER A 115 -14.27 -10.31 -24.58
C SER A 115 -15.41 -9.31 -24.34
N GLN A 116 -16.37 -9.28 -25.26
CA GLN A 116 -17.58 -8.48 -25.10
C GLN A 116 -18.37 -8.87 -23.84
N GLU A 117 -18.37 -10.16 -23.49
CA GLU A 117 -19.03 -10.66 -22.27
C GLU A 117 -18.41 -10.04 -21.01
N ASN A 118 -17.08 -9.96 -20.94
CA ASN A 118 -16.41 -9.32 -19.80
C ASN A 118 -16.79 -7.84 -19.67
N PHE A 119 -16.81 -7.09 -20.78
CA PHE A 119 -17.22 -5.69 -20.77
C PHE A 119 -18.70 -5.50 -20.37
N GLN A 120 -19.61 -6.32 -20.91
CA GLN A 120 -21.02 -6.30 -20.51
C GLN A 120 -21.19 -6.56 -19.01
N ARG A 121 -20.40 -7.48 -18.46
CA ARG A 121 -20.42 -7.77 -17.03
C ARG A 121 -19.86 -6.63 -16.20
N ILE A 122 -18.78 -5.97 -16.64
CA ILE A 122 -18.25 -4.75 -16.00
C ILE A 122 -19.33 -3.66 -15.90
N ASP A 123 -20.05 -3.42 -16.99
CA ASP A 123 -21.13 -2.41 -17.03
C ASP A 123 -22.29 -2.78 -16.10
N HIS A 124 -22.70 -4.05 -16.10
CA HIS A 124 -23.74 -4.55 -15.20
C HIS A 124 -23.34 -4.40 -13.73
N LEU A 125 -22.11 -4.75 -13.37
CA LEU A 125 -21.58 -4.59 -12.01
C LEU A 125 -21.54 -3.11 -11.60
N ALA A 126 -21.16 -2.21 -12.52
CA ALA A 126 -21.17 -0.77 -12.27
C ALA A 126 -22.57 -0.25 -11.94
N PHE A 127 -23.60 -0.74 -12.66
CA PHE A 127 -24.99 -0.44 -12.34
C PHE A 127 -25.38 -0.97 -10.95
N GLN A 128 -25.08 -2.23 -10.65
CA GLN A 128 -25.42 -2.85 -9.37
C GLN A 128 -24.81 -2.11 -8.17
N ILE A 129 -23.55 -1.67 -8.28
CA ILE A 129 -22.83 -0.90 -7.25
C ILE A 129 -23.56 0.40 -6.86
N ASN A 130 -24.27 1.03 -7.81
CA ASN A 130 -24.98 2.27 -7.58
C ASN A 130 -26.39 2.07 -6.99
N THR A 131 -26.90 0.83 -7.01
CA THR A 131 -28.27 0.52 -6.59
C THR A 131 -28.34 -0.35 -5.34
N MET A 132 -27.20 -0.76 -4.78
CA MET A 132 -27.14 -1.74 -3.71
C MET A 132 -26.80 -1.12 -2.36
N ASP A 133 -27.64 -1.40 -1.37
CA ASP A 133 -27.51 -0.85 -0.01
C ASP A 133 -26.81 -1.80 0.97
N ASN A 134 -26.70 -3.10 0.66
CA ASN A 134 -26.05 -4.08 1.51
C ASN A 134 -24.52 -4.05 1.33
N VAL A 135 -23.79 -3.74 2.40
CA VAL A 135 -22.32 -3.55 2.38
C VAL A 135 -21.57 -4.82 2.00
N ASP A 136 -21.92 -5.98 2.55
CA ASP A 136 -21.21 -7.25 2.25
C ASP A 136 -21.36 -7.65 0.77
N SER A 137 -22.57 -7.47 0.23
CA SER A 137 -22.85 -7.70 -1.19
C SER A 137 -22.12 -6.68 -2.06
N LEU A 138 -22.05 -5.43 -1.60
CA LEU A 138 -21.32 -4.37 -2.29
C LEU A 138 -19.82 -4.68 -2.37
N VAL A 139 -19.21 -5.18 -1.29
CA VAL A 139 -17.80 -5.62 -1.27
C VAL A 139 -17.56 -6.66 -2.35
N GLN A 140 -18.38 -7.72 -2.40
CA GLN A 140 -18.21 -8.79 -3.38
C GLN A 140 -18.31 -8.29 -4.83
N ILE A 141 -19.28 -7.41 -5.10
CA ILE A 141 -19.52 -6.85 -6.44
C ILE A 141 -18.37 -5.92 -6.85
N VAL A 142 -17.85 -5.12 -5.92
CA VAL A 142 -16.70 -4.23 -6.19
C VAL A 142 -15.46 -5.06 -6.48
N VAL A 143 -15.19 -6.11 -5.68
CA VAL A 143 -14.08 -7.05 -5.94
C VAL A 143 -14.19 -7.67 -7.33
N GLU A 144 -15.36 -8.22 -7.70
CA GLU A 144 -15.55 -8.79 -9.05
C GLU A 144 -15.30 -7.75 -10.14
N ARG A 145 -15.76 -6.51 -9.94
CA ARG A 145 -15.54 -5.42 -10.91
C ARG A 145 -14.06 -5.07 -11.03
N ILE A 146 -13.30 -5.03 -9.93
CA ILE A 146 -11.85 -4.79 -9.94
C ILE A 146 -11.17 -5.87 -10.79
N GLU A 147 -11.41 -7.15 -10.47
CA GLU A 147 -10.77 -8.28 -11.17
C GLU A 147 -11.05 -8.23 -12.67
N ARG A 148 -12.29 -7.97 -13.07
CA ARG A 148 -12.68 -7.89 -14.48
C ARG A 148 -12.03 -6.72 -15.20
N ASN A 149 -11.92 -5.56 -14.55
CA ASN A 149 -11.21 -4.41 -15.13
C ASN A 149 -9.71 -4.68 -15.26
N LEU A 150 -9.08 -5.38 -14.29
CA LEU A 150 -7.68 -5.81 -14.41
C LEU A 150 -7.49 -6.74 -15.61
N ARG A 151 -8.37 -7.74 -15.78
CA ARG A 151 -8.35 -8.65 -16.95
C ARG A 151 -8.57 -7.92 -18.28
N ALA A 152 -9.44 -6.91 -18.29
CA ALA A 152 -9.68 -6.05 -19.46
C ALA A 152 -8.57 -5.01 -19.70
N ARG A 153 -7.59 -4.89 -18.79
CA ARG A 153 -6.54 -3.86 -18.79
C ARG A 153 -7.11 -2.42 -18.68
N ASN A 154 -8.30 -2.28 -18.10
CA ASN A 154 -8.92 -1.02 -17.71
C ASN A 154 -8.37 -0.57 -16.34
N PHE A 155 -7.08 -0.29 -16.26
CA PHE A 155 -6.37 -0.09 -15.00
C PHE A 155 -6.88 1.10 -14.17
N HIS A 156 -7.24 2.22 -14.79
CA HIS A 156 -7.83 3.36 -14.07
C HIS A 156 -9.15 2.99 -13.37
N GLU A 157 -10.02 2.22 -14.03
CA GLU A 157 -11.29 1.77 -13.45
C GLU A 157 -11.08 0.73 -12.34
N ALA A 158 -10.06 -0.12 -12.48
CA ALA A 158 -9.65 -1.04 -11.42
C ALA A 158 -9.16 -0.27 -10.18
N LEU A 159 -8.32 0.75 -10.35
CA LEU A 159 -7.83 1.59 -9.25
C LEU A 159 -8.95 2.35 -8.54
N ALA A 160 -9.90 2.93 -9.27
CA ALA A 160 -11.08 3.56 -8.67
C ALA A 160 -11.90 2.56 -7.83
N GLY A 161 -12.01 1.31 -8.29
CA GLY A 161 -12.62 0.23 -7.51
C GLY A 161 -11.85 -0.08 -6.24
N ILE A 162 -10.51 -0.14 -6.31
CA ILE A 162 -9.63 -0.42 -5.17
C ILE A 162 -9.72 0.70 -4.12
N GLU A 163 -9.72 1.97 -4.53
CA GLU A 163 -9.92 3.10 -3.62
C GLU A 163 -11.26 2.98 -2.87
N ARG A 164 -12.32 2.56 -3.56
CA ARG A 164 -13.61 2.28 -2.93
C ARG A 164 -13.52 1.10 -1.96
N MET A 165 -12.77 0.06 -2.28
CA MET A 165 -12.55 -1.08 -1.38
C MET A 165 -11.81 -0.69 -0.11
N HIS A 166 -10.81 0.18 -0.17
CA HIS A 166 -10.12 0.67 1.03
C HIS A 166 -11.05 1.42 2.00
N VAL A 167 -12.17 1.98 1.50
CA VAL A 167 -13.22 2.59 2.33
C VAL A 167 -14.18 1.53 2.88
N LEU A 168 -14.58 0.55 2.06
CA LEU A 168 -15.57 -0.47 2.43
C LEU A 168 -15.00 -1.58 3.31
N ASN A 169 -13.76 -1.98 3.07
CA ASN A 169 -13.04 -3.04 3.76
C ASN A 169 -11.54 -2.70 3.83
N PRO A 170 -11.11 -1.87 4.81
CA PRO A 170 -9.71 -1.43 4.94
C PRO A 170 -8.71 -2.58 5.18
N GLU A 171 -9.20 -3.74 5.63
CA GLU A 171 -8.39 -4.93 5.90
C GLU A 171 -8.23 -5.85 4.67
N ASP A 172 -8.80 -5.47 3.51
CA ASP A 172 -8.63 -6.24 2.27
C ASP A 172 -7.26 -6.02 1.64
N PHE A 173 -6.26 -6.71 2.20
CA PHE A 173 -4.88 -6.63 1.74
C PHE A 173 -4.68 -7.09 0.29
N GLY A 174 -5.62 -7.88 -0.26
CA GLY A 174 -5.57 -8.33 -1.66
C GLY A 174 -5.64 -7.18 -2.66
N THR A 175 -6.30 -6.07 -2.28
CA THR A 175 -6.49 -4.92 -3.16
C THR A 175 -5.22 -4.06 -3.32
N TYR A 176 -4.29 -4.07 -2.36
CA TYR A 176 -3.00 -3.37 -2.48
C TYR A 176 -2.10 -4.01 -3.54
N LEU A 177 -2.09 -5.35 -3.63
CA LEU A 177 -1.34 -6.08 -4.67
C LEU A 177 -1.92 -5.81 -6.06
N ALA A 178 -3.25 -5.81 -6.18
CA ALA A 178 -3.94 -5.43 -7.41
C ALA A 178 -3.65 -3.98 -7.83
N ALA A 179 -3.57 -3.04 -6.88
CA ALA A 179 -3.24 -1.65 -7.15
C ALA A 179 -1.81 -1.50 -7.66
N ALA A 180 -0.85 -2.18 -7.01
CA ALA A 180 0.54 -2.13 -7.44
C ALA A 180 0.72 -2.71 -8.86
N TYR A 181 0.03 -3.80 -9.19
CA TYR A 181 0.00 -4.34 -10.56
C TYR A 181 -0.56 -3.34 -11.59
N ALA A 182 -1.69 -2.69 -11.27
CA ALA A 182 -2.31 -1.70 -12.15
C ALA A 182 -1.43 -0.47 -12.34
N GLN A 183 -0.88 0.09 -11.26
CA GLN A 183 0.03 1.25 -11.29
C GLN A 183 1.29 0.95 -12.11
N TYR A 184 1.85 -0.26 -11.96
CA TYR A 184 3.00 -0.66 -12.76
C TYR A 184 2.69 -0.75 -14.24
N SER A 185 1.60 -1.42 -14.56
CA SER A 185 1.22 -1.67 -15.95
C SER A 185 0.92 -0.39 -16.73
N MET A 186 0.55 0.70 -16.06
CA MET A 186 0.33 2.01 -16.69
C MET A 186 1.61 2.84 -16.84
N GLY A 187 2.74 2.40 -16.29
CA GLY A 187 3.98 3.18 -16.26
C GLY A 187 3.86 4.46 -15.43
N GLU A 188 2.88 4.53 -14.51
CA GLU A 188 2.64 5.70 -13.65
C GLU A 188 3.67 5.83 -12.50
N PHE A 189 4.84 5.20 -12.61
CA PHE A 189 5.97 5.48 -11.71
C PHE A 189 6.69 6.77 -12.08
N LYS A 190 5.96 7.85 -11.90
CA LYS A 190 6.56 9.13 -11.56
C LYS A 190 5.89 9.64 -10.30
N LEU A 191 6.61 9.44 -9.19
CA LEU A 191 6.57 10.23 -7.95
C LEU A 191 5.30 10.09 -7.10
N ALA A 192 5.49 9.49 -5.92
CA ALA A 192 5.35 10.26 -4.69
C ALA A 192 6.67 10.09 -3.93
#